data_AF-A0AAU3WGE1-F1
#
_entry.id   AF-A0AAU3WGE1-F1
#
_cell.length_a   1.000
_cell.length_b   1.000
_cell.length_c   1.000
_cell.angle_alpha   90.00
_cell.angle_beta   90.00
_cell.angle_gamma   90.00
#
_symmetry.space_group_name_H-M   'P 1'
#
loop_
_entity.id
_entity.type
_entity.pdbx_description
1 polymer ?
#
loop_
_entity_poly.entity_id
_entity_poly.type
_entity_poly.pdbx_seq_one_letter_code
_entity_poly.pdbx_strand_id
1 'polypeptide(L)'
;MALPYDATPHARVEAEKPAVPQLFGAECRTTVTGSHVVAYCHNPYPETDRVSLHVECDRWWDIDSDGVPVDAEPAMTVRLTGRCWEEIRSVWVSHQK
;
A
#
# COMPACT_ATOMS: atom_id res chain seq x y z
N MET A 1 65.65 20.00 -17.42
CA MET A 1 64.56 19.38 -16.64
C MET A 1 63.28 20.18 -16.87
N ALA A 2 62.23 19.55 -17.39
CA ALA A 2 60.88 20.11 -17.45
C ALA A 2 59.94 19.04 -16.86
N LEU A 3 59.15 19.43 -15.85
CA LEU A 3 58.18 18.54 -15.20
C LEU A 3 56.91 18.44 -16.07
N PRO A 4 56.28 17.26 -16.19
CA PRO A 4 55.08 17.11 -16.99
C PRO A 4 53.89 17.71 -16.24
N TYR A 5 53.25 18.71 -16.84
CA TYR A 5 52.02 19.33 -16.35
C TYR A 5 50.84 18.75 -17.13
N ASP A 6 50.38 17.57 -16.73
CA ASP A 6 49.08 17.04 -17.16
C ASP A 6 48.29 16.66 -15.91
N ALA A 7 47.73 17.68 -15.27
CA ALA A 7 46.69 17.50 -14.27
C ALA A 7 45.41 18.14 -14.81
N THR A 8 44.70 17.44 -15.68
CA THR A 8 43.34 17.79 -16.09
C THR A 8 42.40 17.59 -14.89
N PRO A 9 41.64 18.63 -14.47
CA PRO A 9 40.67 18.47 -13.39
C PRO A 9 39.48 17.66 -13.92
N HIS A 10 39.34 16.42 -13.49
CA HIS A 10 38.12 15.66 -13.71
C HIS A 10 37.00 16.29 -12.87
N ALA A 11 35.97 16.81 -13.53
CA ALA A 11 34.77 17.27 -12.85
C ALA A 11 34.17 16.08 -12.07
N ARG A 12 34.01 16.25 -10.77
CA ARG A 12 33.35 15.25 -9.93
C ARG A 12 31.88 15.22 -10.32
N VAL A 13 31.47 14.18 -11.04
CA VAL A 13 30.05 13.86 -11.23
C VAL A 13 29.52 13.48 -9.85
N GLU A 14 28.59 14.26 -9.30
CA GLU A 14 27.84 13.80 -8.13
C GLU A 14 27.08 12.55 -8.53
N ALA A 15 27.42 11.43 -7.90
CA ALA A 15 26.66 10.21 -8.05
C ALA A 15 25.22 10.51 -7.63
N GLU A 16 24.25 10.15 -8.47
CA GLU A 16 22.83 10.29 -8.17
C GLU A 16 22.56 9.68 -6.79
N LYS A 17 22.13 10.53 -5.85
CA LYS A 17 21.78 10.08 -4.52
C LYS A 17 20.55 9.17 -4.68
N PRO A 18 20.56 7.95 -4.13
CA PRO A 18 19.42 7.06 -4.27
C PRO A 18 18.16 7.79 -3.79
N ALA A 19 17.12 7.80 -4.61
CA ALA A 19 15.86 8.43 -4.27
C ALA A 19 15.36 7.84 -2.94
N VAL A 20 15.00 8.72 -1.99
CA VAL A 20 14.34 8.27 -0.77
C VAL A 20 13.03 7.61 -1.19
N PRO A 21 12.73 6.37 -0.74
CA PRO A 21 11.47 5.72 -1.05
C PRO A 21 10.31 6.64 -0.64
N GLN A 22 9.43 6.94 -1.58
CA GLN A 22 8.19 7.67 -1.24
C GLN A 22 7.38 6.82 -0.28
N LEU A 23 7.04 7.41 0.87
CA LEU A 23 6.19 6.77 1.84
C LEU A 23 4.76 6.73 1.30
N PHE A 24 4.18 5.53 1.21
CA PHE A 24 2.88 5.26 0.62
C PHE A 24 2.24 4.06 1.32
N GLY A 25 0.90 4.00 1.30
CA GLY A 25 0.09 2.90 1.84
C GLY A 25 -0.54 3.24 3.19
N ALA A 26 -1.87 3.32 3.21
CA ALA A 26 -2.66 3.49 4.42
C ALA A 26 -2.41 2.34 5.40
N GLU A 27 -2.39 2.66 6.69
CA GLU A 27 -2.33 1.64 7.73
C GLU A 27 -3.73 1.06 7.95
N CYS A 28 -3.90 -0.21 7.61
CA CYS A 28 -5.16 -0.93 7.73
C CYS A 28 -5.18 -1.88 8.92
N ARG A 29 -6.28 -1.85 9.69
CA ARG A 29 -6.60 -2.85 10.72
C ARG A 29 -7.91 -3.53 10.38
N THR A 30 -7.86 -4.85 10.35
CA THR A 30 -9.00 -5.72 9.99
C THR A 30 -9.49 -6.48 11.21
N THR A 31 -10.81 -6.55 11.38
CA THR A 31 -11.47 -7.36 12.41
C THR A 31 -12.52 -8.24 11.75
N VAL A 32 -12.41 -9.55 11.98
CA VAL A 32 -13.38 -10.56 11.54
C VAL A 32 -14.24 -10.98 12.73
N THR A 33 -15.55 -11.01 12.54
CA THR A 33 -16.53 -11.48 13.52
C THR A 33 -17.50 -12.44 12.83
N GLY A 34 -17.27 -13.74 13.00
CA GLY A 34 -17.98 -14.79 12.26
C GLY A 34 -17.81 -14.58 10.75
N SER A 35 -18.94 -14.55 10.03
CA SER A 35 -18.97 -14.35 8.58
C SER A 35 -18.77 -12.90 8.10
N HIS A 36 -18.54 -11.93 9.00
CA HIS A 36 -18.43 -10.51 8.67
C HIS A 36 -17.03 -9.97 8.93
N VAL A 37 -16.61 -9.01 8.12
CA VAL A 37 -15.35 -8.29 8.31
C VAL A 37 -15.52 -6.79 8.20
N VAL A 38 -14.79 -6.07 9.04
CA VAL A 38 -14.61 -4.62 8.96
C VAL A 38 -13.11 -4.32 8.93
N ALA A 39 -12.70 -3.47 7.99
CA ALA A 39 -11.35 -2.90 7.98
C ALA A 39 -11.42 -1.38 8.12
N TYR A 40 -10.56 -0.82 8.96
CA TYR A 40 -10.33 0.61 9.07
C TYR A 40 -8.93 0.91 8.53
N CYS A 41 -8.85 1.76 7.51
CA CYS A 41 -7.59 2.18 6.91
C CYS A 41 -7.41 3.67 7.14
N HIS A 42 -6.29 4.05 7.77
CA HIS A 42 -5.91 5.44 7.96
C HIS A 42 -4.75 5.79 7.05
N ASN A 43 -4.87 6.83 6.23
CA ASN A 43 -3.78 7.29 5.37
C ASN A 43 -2.99 8.43 6.04
N PRO A 44 -1.76 8.17 6.55
CA PRO A 44 -0.93 9.21 7.15
C PRO A 44 -0.15 10.04 6.12
N TYR A 45 -0.29 9.74 4.82
CA TYR A 45 0.54 10.28 3.74
C TYR A 45 -0.19 11.37 2.92
N PRO A 46 0.57 12.25 2.23
CA PRO A 46 0.01 13.36 1.45
C PRO A 46 -0.57 12.93 0.09
N GLU A 47 -0.32 11.70 -0.36
CA GLU A 47 -0.90 11.14 -1.59
C GLU A 47 -2.12 10.29 -1.23
N THR A 48 -3.15 10.33 -2.06
CA THR A 48 -4.31 9.43 -1.95
C THR A 48 -3.85 7.99 -2.09
N ASP A 49 -4.41 7.12 -1.27
CA ASP A 49 -4.25 5.67 -1.41
C ASP A 49 -5.60 5.02 -1.66
N ARG A 50 -5.75 4.37 -2.81
CA ARG A 50 -6.96 3.66 -3.17
C ARG A 50 -6.90 2.25 -2.64
N VAL A 51 -7.71 1.98 -1.62
CA VAL A 51 -7.75 0.73 -0.90
C VAL A 51 -8.93 -0.15 -1.31
N SER A 52 -8.69 -1.45 -1.47
CA SER A 52 -9.74 -2.44 -1.76
C SER A 52 -9.68 -3.59 -0.76
N LEU A 53 -10.85 -3.98 -0.23
CA LEU A 53 -10.97 -5.11 0.68
C LEU A 53 -11.22 -6.38 -0.12
N HIS A 54 -10.47 -7.44 0.20
CA HIS A 54 -10.64 -8.75 -0.40
C HIS A 54 -10.96 -9.77 0.69
N VAL A 55 -11.96 -10.62 0.44
CA VAL A 55 -12.43 -11.62 1.40
C VAL A 55 -12.48 -12.98 0.70
N GLU A 56 -11.69 -13.92 1.18
CA GLU A 56 -11.76 -15.32 0.78
C GLU A 56 -12.70 -16.07 1.72
N CYS A 57 -13.70 -16.75 1.17
CA CYS A 57 -14.66 -17.53 1.92
C CYS A 57 -14.19 -18.98 2.09
N ASP A 58 -14.53 -19.60 3.23
CA ASP A 58 -13.99 -20.94 3.54
C ASP A 58 -14.67 -22.08 2.77
N ARG A 59 -15.88 -21.85 2.25
CA ARG A 59 -16.64 -22.87 1.54
C ARG A 59 -16.60 -22.64 0.05
N TRP A 60 -16.43 -23.70 -0.72
CA TRP A 60 -16.36 -23.61 -2.19
C TRP A 60 -17.64 -23.08 -2.85
N TRP A 61 -18.79 -23.18 -2.17
CA TRP A 61 -20.07 -22.65 -2.64
C TRP A 61 -20.30 -21.18 -2.23
N ASP A 62 -19.47 -20.65 -1.34
CA ASP A 62 -19.50 -19.28 -0.87
C ASP A 62 -18.42 -18.52 -1.63
N ILE A 63 -18.84 -17.65 -2.55
CA ILE A 63 -17.92 -17.03 -3.50
C ILE A 63 -17.17 -15.89 -2.82
N ASP A 64 -15.85 -15.88 -3.01
CA ASP A 64 -14.96 -14.80 -2.57
C ASP A 64 -15.48 -13.43 -3.00
N SER A 65 -15.28 -12.43 -2.14
CA SER A 65 -15.81 -11.09 -2.35
C SER A 65 -14.71 -10.05 -2.39
N ASP A 66 -14.63 -9.36 -3.52
CA ASP A 66 -13.81 -8.17 -3.71
C ASP A 66 -14.67 -6.92 -3.58
N GLY A 67 -14.27 -6.03 -2.67
CA GLY A 67 -14.89 -4.73 -2.46
C GLY A 67 -14.52 -3.73 -3.54
N VAL A 68 -15.42 -2.79 -3.81
CA VAL A 68 -15.12 -1.64 -4.68
C VAL A 68 -13.97 -0.83 -4.06
N PRO A 69 -12.95 -0.43 -4.85
CA PRO A 69 -11.88 0.41 -4.35
C PRO A 69 -12.40 1.74 -3.78
N VAL A 70 -11.83 2.18 -2.66
CA VAL A 70 -12.18 3.43 -1.97
C VAL A 70 -10.94 4.28 -1.81
N ASP A 71 -11.03 5.56 -2.15
CA ASP A 71 -9.95 6.51 -1.96
C ASP A 71 -9.83 6.91 -0.48
N ALA A 72 -8.69 6.61 0.13
CA ALA A 72 -8.28 7.15 1.42
C ALA A 72 -7.42 8.40 1.17
N GLU A 73 -8.06 9.56 1.23
CA GLU A 73 -7.41 10.88 1.07
C GLU A 73 -6.40 11.17 2.20
N PRO A 74 -5.55 12.21 2.07
CA PRO A 74 -4.58 12.57 3.10
C PRO A 74 -5.22 12.80 4.48
N ALA A 75 -4.64 12.16 5.51
CA ALA A 75 -5.14 12.16 6.88
C ALA A 75 -6.59 11.63 7.05
N MET A 76 -7.12 10.92 6.06
CA MET A 76 -8.45 10.33 6.10
C MET A 76 -8.43 8.93 6.72
N THR A 77 -9.51 8.57 7.41
CA THR A 77 -9.80 7.18 7.78
C THR A 77 -11.03 6.70 7.04
N VAL A 78 -10.88 5.61 6.29
CA VAL A 78 -11.98 4.95 5.57
C VAL A 78 -12.37 3.66 6.27
N ARG A 79 -13.63 3.26 6.10
CA ARG A 79 -14.17 2.00 6.62
C ARG A 79 -14.61 1.13 5.45
N LEU A 80 -14.02 -0.05 5.35
CA LEU A 80 -14.38 -1.10 4.39
C LEU A 80 -15.13 -2.20 5.12
N THR A 81 -16.09 -2.82 4.45
CA THR A 81 -16.86 -3.93 5.00
C THR A 81 -17.07 -5.01 3.96
N GLY A 82 -17.02 -6.26 4.39
CA GLY A 82 -17.29 -7.42 3.56
C GLY A 82 -17.92 -8.52 4.39
N ARG A 83 -18.41 -9.56 3.72
CA ARG A 83 -18.93 -10.75 4.38
C ARG A 83 -18.87 -11.95 3.46
N CYS A 84 -18.86 -13.12 4.07
CA CYS A 84 -19.19 -14.39 3.45
C CYS A 84 -20.61 -14.79 3.87
N TRP A 85 -21.16 -15.83 3.25
CA TRP A 85 -22.36 -16.47 3.74
C TRP A 85 -22.08 -17.25 5.03
N GLU A 86 -21.10 -18.16 5.04
CA GLU A 86 -20.83 -19.04 6.21
C GLU A 86 -19.65 -18.56 7.05
N GLU A 87 -18.41 -18.78 6.61
CA GLU A 87 -17.21 -18.41 7.35
C GLU A 87 -16.16 -17.78 6.43
N ILE A 88 -15.41 -16.81 6.98
CA ILE A 88 -14.30 -16.17 6.30
C ILE A 88 -13.04 -17.02 6.51
N ARG A 89 -12.34 -17.34 5.42
CA ARG A 89 -11.03 -18.01 5.49
C ARG A 89 -9.89 -17.01 5.64
N SER A 90 -9.87 -15.98 4.79
CA SER A 90 -8.79 -15.00 4.77
C SER A 90 -9.28 -13.63 4.34
N VAL A 91 -8.56 -12.58 4.76
CA VAL A 91 -8.87 -11.18 4.42
C VAL A 91 -7.58 -10.41 4.22
N TRP A 92 -7.52 -9.60 3.16
CA TRP A 92 -6.44 -8.66 2.95
C TRP A 92 -6.95 -7.36 2.32
N VAL A 93 -6.12 -6.32 2.38
CA VAL A 93 -6.37 -5.03 1.73
C VAL A 93 -5.27 -4.81 0.70
N SER A 94 -5.66 -4.46 -0.54
CA SER A 94 -4.72 -4.00 -1.56
C SER A 94 -4.66 -2.49 -1.59
N HIS A 95 -3.50 -1.95 -1.98
CA HIS A 95 -3.23 -0.52 -2.07
C HIS A 95 -2.90 -0.14 -3.52
N GLN A 96 -3.36 1.03 -3.96
CA GLN A 96 -3.08 1.58 -5.28
C GLN A 96 -2.87 3.09 -5.19
N LYS A 97 -1.71 3.54 -5.69
CA LYS A 97 -1.37 4.96 -5.85
C LYS A 97 -2.29 5.66 -6.85
#